data_AF-A0A7R9CYJ9-F1
#
_entry.id   AF-A0A7R9CYJ9-F1
#
_cell.length_a   1.000
_cell.length_b   1.000
_cell.length_c   1.000
_cell.angle_alpha   90.00
_cell.angle_beta   90.00
_cell.angle_gamma   90.00
#
_symmetry.space_group_name_H-M   'P 1'
#
loop_
_entity.id
_entity.type
_entity.pdbx_description
1 polymer ?
#
loop_
_entity_poly.entity_id
_entity_poly.type
_entity_poly.pdbx_seq_one_letter_code
_entity_poly.pdbx_strand_id
1 'polypeptide(L)'
;MIVFNKLPTPSECGVRPLMHKNGRIVGGKGATFGEWPWQVLVRESTWLGLFTKNKCGGVLITSKFVVTAAHCQPGRRKLETREQLIQVIADATNIPETNLTMFSVSQPAYKVKGQYMWRFLANLVAVFGEFDISGELESKRSITKNVKRVIVHRHYDAATFANDLALLELESPVSFDTHIVPICMPKDNEDFTGRMATVTGWGRLKYGGGVPSVLQEVQVPIIENPVCQEMFQTAGHAKTILSSFLCAGYANGQKDSCEVR
;
A
#
# COMPACT_ATOMS: atom_id res chain seq x y z
N MET A 1 6.02 6.09 18.07
CA MET A 1 6.90 6.37 16.93
C MET A 1 7.37 5.04 16.37
N ILE A 2 7.13 4.75 15.09
CA ILE A 2 7.75 3.59 14.42
C ILE A 2 9.06 4.09 13.85
N VAL A 3 10.17 3.69 14.45
CA VAL A 3 11.50 3.90 13.89
C VAL A 3 11.85 2.64 13.11
N PHE A 4 12.14 2.77 11.82
CA PHE A 4 12.71 1.66 11.07
C PHE A 4 14.19 1.58 11.40
N ASN A 5 14.59 0.52 12.09
CA ASN A 5 16.01 0.31 12.44
C ASN A 5 16.91 0.14 11.20
N LYS A 6 16.34 -0.14 10.02
CA LYS A 6 17.05 -0.23 8.74
C LYS A 6 16.08 -0.09 7.57
N LEU A 7 16.16 1.00 6.82
CA LEU A 7 15.59 1.09 5.48
C LEU A 7 16.55 0.42 4.47
N PRO A 8 16.08 -0.08 3.32
CA PRO A 8 16.96 -0.63 2.29
C PRO A 8 17.88 0.47 1.75
N THR A 9 19.11 0.09 1.40
CA THR A 9 20.03 1.03 0.73
C THR A 9 19.54 1.38 -0.67
N PRO A 10 20.04 2.47 -1.30
CA PRO A 10 19.65 2.84 -2.68
C PRO A 10 19.90 1.75 -3.73
N SER A 11 20.83 0.82 -3.48
CA SER A 11 21.09 -0.35 -4.34
C SER A 11 20.11 -1.51 -4.12
N GLU A 12 19.36 -1.51 -3.02
CA GLU A 12 18.45 -2.59 -2.60
C GLU A 12 16.97 -2.23 -2.78
N CYS A 13 16.64 -0.97 -3.09
CA CYS A 13 15.27 -0.52 -3.32
C CYS A 13 15.09 0.14 -4.69
N GLY A 14 13.85 0.18 -5.18
CA GLY A 14 13.49 0.90 -6.41
C GLY A 14 14.10 0.32 -7.69
N VAL A 15 14.79 -0.82 -7.61
CA VAL A 15 15.37 -1.52 -8.75
C VAL A 15 14.37 -2.52 -9.35
N ARG A 16 14.47 -2.75 -10.66
CA ARG A 16 13.65 -3.71 -11.41
C ARG A 16 14.54 -4.73 -12.13
N PRO A 17 15.00 -5.78 -11.43
CA PRO A 17 16.00 -6.70 -11.97
C PRO A 17 15.61 -7.40 -13.26
N LEU A 18 14.31 -7.61 -13.48
CA LEU A 18 13.77 -8.29 -14.66
C LEU A 18 13.49 -7.35 -15.84
N MET A 19 13.64 -6.03 -15.65
CA MET A 19 13.44 -5.05 -16.72
C MET A 19 14.78 -4.70 -17.36
N HIS A 20 15.01 -5.18 -18.58
CA HIS A 20 16.11 -4.70 -19.41
C HIS A 20 15.83 -3.25 -19.88
N LYS A 21 16.88 -2.42 -20.05
CA LYS A 21 16.84 -0.97 -20.33
C LYS A 21 16.23 -0.56 -21.70
N ASN A 22 15.24 -1.28 -22.22
CA ASN A 22 14.62 -0.97 -23.51
C ASN A 22 13.15 -0.58 -23.34
N GLY A 23 12.91 0.73 -23.28
CA GLY A 23 11.63 1.33 -23.69
C GLY A 23 10.69 1.77 -22.58
N ARG A 24 10.19 3.01 -22.70
CA ARG A 24 9.10 3.57 -21.90
C ARG A 24 7.77 3.22 -22.58
N ILE A 25 6.93 2.38 -21.97
CA ILE A 25 5.63 1.99 -22.53
C ILE A 25 4.61 3.11 -22.25
N VAL A 26 4.16 3.82 -23.28
CA VAL A 26 3.10 4.86 -23.19
C VAL A 26 1.78 4.24 -23.64
N GLY A 27 0.76 4.15 -22.77
CA GLY A 27 -0.52 3.62 -23.27
C GLY A 27 -1.53 3.02 -22.29
N GLY A 28 -1.18 2.64 -21.07
CA GLY A 28 -2.06 1.79 -20.25
C GLY A 28 -2.16 0.40 -20.87
N LYS A 29 -1.31 -0.53 -20.41
CA LYS A 29 -1.22 -1.91 -20.91
C LYS A 29 -1.09 -2.85 -19.72
N GLY A 30 -1.28 -4.16 -19.95
CA GLY A 30 -0.89 -5.15 -18.95
C GLY A 30 0.60 -4.99 -18.63
N ALA A 31 0.94 -4.99 -17.35
CA ALA A 31 2.33 -4.99 -16.92
C ALA A 31 3.00 -6.30 -17.38
N THR A 32 4.33 -6.35 -17.27
CA THR A 32 5.10 -7.58 -17.46
C THR A 32 5.50 -8.20 -16.12
N PHE A 33 5.74 -9.51 -16.12
CA PHE A 33 6.13 -10.23 -14.90
C PHE A 33 7.41 -9.62 -14.29
N GLY A 34 7.35 -9.22 -13.03
CA GLY A 34 8.49 -8.63 -12.31
C GLY A 34 8.78 -7.15 -12.63
N GLU A 35 7.92 -6.48 -13.40
CA GLU A 35 8.08 -5.06 -13.73
C GLU A 35 7.91 -4.15 -12.51
N TRP A 36 7.05 -4.55 -11.57
CA TRP A 36 6.72 -3.80 -10.36
C TRP A 36 6.93 -4.66 -9.12
N PRO A 37 8.19 -5.00 -8.77
CA PRO A 37 8.51 -6.03 -7.77
C PRO A 37 8.17 -5.61 -6.32
N TRP A 38 7.81 -4.35 -6.10
CA TRP A 38 7.33 -3.83 -4.82
C TRP A 38 5.80 -3.88 -4.68
N GLN A 39 5.06 -4.20 -5.76
CA GLN A 39 3.61 -4.33 -5.71
C GLN A 39 3.21 -5.48 -4.77
N VAL A 40 2.32 -5.18 -3.83
CA VAL A 40 1.77 -6.15 -2.89
C VAL A 40 0.27 -6.26 -3.12
N LEU A 41 -0.23 -7.49 -3.16
CA LEU A 41 -1.66 -7.76 -3.10
C LEU A 41 -2.06 -8.03 -1.64
N VAL A 42 -2.97 -7.21 -1.10
CA VAL A 42 -3.49 -7.36 0.26
C VAL A 42 -4.81 -8.11 0.19
N ARG A 43 -4.83 -9.32 0.75
CA ARG A 43 -6.02 -10.16 0.87
C ARG A 43 -6.59 -10.11 2.28
N GLU A 44 -7.91 -10.11 2.39
CA GLU A 44 -8.60 -10.33 3.67
C GLU A 44 -9.03 -11.79 3.74
N SER A 45 -8.48 -12.49 4.73
CA SER A 45 -8.82 -13.86 5.07
C SER A 45 -9.85 -13.86 6.19
N THR A 46 -11.01 -14.45 5.95
CA THR A 46 -12.08 -14.63 6.94
C THR A 46 -12.31 -16.11 7.20
N TRP A 47 -13.02 -16.42 8.29
CA TRP A 47 -13.33 -17.81 8.67
C TRP A 47 -12.09 -18.70 8.75
N LEU A 48 -11.10 -18.31 9.56
CA LEU A 48 -9.89 -19.10 9.80
C LEU A 48 -9.13 -19.52 8.52
N GLY A 49 -9.24 -18.75 7.44
CA GLY A 49 -8.58 -19.10 6.17
C GLY A 49 -9.50 -19.67 5.09
N LEU A 50 -10.75 -20.01 5.40
CA LEU A 50 -11.66 -20.66 4.44
C LEU A 50 -12.10 -19.73 3.30
N PHE A 51 -12.13 -18.42 3.55
CA PHE A 51 -12.47 -17.45 2.50
C PHE A 51 -11.39 -16.38 2.44
N THR A 52 -10.86 -16.15 1.24
CA THR A 52 -9.94 -15.04 0.97
C THR A 52 -10.51 -14.17 -0.14
N LYS A 53 -10.41 -12.86 0.02
CA LYS A 53 -10.79 -11.89 -1.01
C LYS A 53 -9.66 -10.89 -1.22
N ASN A 54 -9.44 -10.51 -2.47
CA ASN A 54 -8.59 -9.38 -2.81
C ASN A 54 -9.22 -8.11 -2.23
N LYS A 55 -8.49 -7.39 -1.38
CA LYS A 55 -9.03 -6.23 -0.66
C LYS A 55 -8.43 -4.93 -1.14
N CYS A 56 -7.10 -4.84 -1.15
CA CYS A 56 -6.38 -3.63 -1.52
C CYS A 56 -5.03 -3.95 -2.15
N GLY A 57 -4.38 -2.92 -2.68
CA GLY A 57 -2.94 -2.94 -2.94
C GLY A 57 -2.12 -2.53 -1.72
N GLY A 58 -0.82 -2.78 -1.80
CA GLY A 58 0.19 -2.25 -0.90
C GLY A 58 1.54 -2.15 -1.60
N VAL A 59 2.52 -1.57 -0.91
CA VAL A 59 3.87 -1.37 -1.43
C VAL A 59 4.89 -1.85 -0.41
N LEU A 60 5.75 -2.79 -0.82
CA LEU A 60 6.85 -3.29 0.01
C LEU A 60 7.90 -2.20 0.21
N ILE A 61 8.23 -1.87 1.46
CA ILE A 61 9.24 -0.84 1.78
C ILE A 61 10.44 -1.42 2.55
N THR A 62 10.28 -2.56 3.21
CA THR A 62 11.35 -3.32 3.88
C THR A 62 10.97 -4.80 3.90
N SER A 63 11.88 -5.71 4.28
CA SER A 63 11.55 -7.13 4.44
C SER A 63 10.44 -7.42 5.46
N LYS A 64 10.07 -6.47 6.33
CA LYS A 64 9.03 -6.64 7.36
C LYS A 64 7.83 -5.71 7.26
N PHE A 65 7.84 -4.73 6.36
CA PHE A 65 6.82 -3.69 6.33
C PHE A 65 6.31 -3.41 4.92
N VAL A 66 4.98 -3.27 4.84
CA VAL A 66 4.24 -2.88 3.64
C VAL A 66 3.44 -1.62 3.95
N VAL A 67 3.49 -0.63 3.07
CA VAL A 67 2.64 0.56 3.11
C VAL A 67 1.31 0.26 2.40
N THR A 68 0.19 0.70 2.96
CA THR A 68 -1.14 0.62 2.35
C THR A 68 -2.02 1.77 2.87
N ALA A 69 -3.27 1.86 2.42
CA ALA A 69 -4.21 2.85 2.92
C ALA A 69 -4.83 2.43 4.26
N ALA A 70 -5.14 3.39 5.12
CA ALA A 70 -5.79 3.12 6.40
C ALA A 70 -7.22 2.57 6.25
N HIS A 71 -7.93 2.98 5.19
CA HIS A 71 -9.25 2.43 4.86
C HIS A 71 -9.21 0.95 4.45
N CYS A 72 -8.03 0.38 4.15
CA CYS A 72 -7.86 -1.04 3.83
C CYS A 72 -7.87 -1.99 5.05
N GLN A 73 -8.00 -1.45 6.26
CA GLN A 73 -8.05 -2.24 7.49
C GLN A 73 -9.17 -3.31 7.48
N PRO A 74 -9.00 -4.44 8.21
CA PRO A 74 -10.05 -5.45 8.38
C PRO A 74 -11.37 -4.86 8.87
N GLY A 75 -12.49 -5.38 8.36
CA GLY A 75 -13.81 -4.91 8.79
C GLY A 75 -14.05 -5.12 10.29
N ARG A 76 -14.39 -4.05 11.01
CA ARG A 76 -14.83 -4.01 12.43
C ARG A 76 -13.78 -4.37 13.51
N ARG A 77 -12.51 -3.97 13.34
CA ARG A 77 -11.67 -3.66 14.50
C ARG A 77 -11.63 -2.14 14.68
N LYS A 78 -12.33 -1.60 15.70
CA LYS A 78 -11.86 -0.38 16.36
C LYS A 78 -10.55 -0.79 17.04
N LEU A 79 -9.43 -0.69 16.32
CA LEU A 79 -8.13 -0.80 16.97
C LEU A 79 -8.05 0.37 17.95
N GLU A 80 -7.84 0.04 19.23
CA GLU A 80 -7.46 1.02 20.24
C GLU A 80 -6.33 1.87 19.65
N THR A 81 -6.59 3.16 19.47
CA THR A 81 -5.61 4.17 19.09
C THR A 81 -4.60 4.28 20.22
N ARG A 82 -3.60 3.41 20.23
CA ARG A 82 -2.36 3.68 20.96
C ARG A 82 -1.63 4.80 20.23
N GLU A 83 -1.00 5.70 20.97
CA GLU A 83 -0.23 6.84 20.47
C GLU A 83 0.95 6.39 19.59
N GLN A 84 0.67 5.97 18.37
CA GLN A 84 1.67 5.56 17.40
C GLN A 84 1.75 6.62 16.32
N LEU A 85 2.69 7.54 16.50
CA LEU A 85 3.25 8.33 15.42
C LEU A 85 3.88 7.39 14.39
N ILE A 86 3.35 7.40 13.16
CA ILE A 86 4.11 6.93 11.99
C ILE A 86 4.98 8.11 11.59
N GLN A 87 6.26 8.06 11.96
CA GLN A 87 7.27 9.00 11.47
C GLN A 87 8.34 8.13 10.84
N VAL A 88 8.35 8.09 9.50
CA VAL A 88 9.32 7.30 8.76
C VAL A 88 10.61 8.10 8.71
N ILE A 89 11.47 7.93 9.72
CA ILE A 89 12.78 8.58 9.75
C ILE A 89 13.74 7.75 8.90
N ALA A 90 14.23 8.33 7.81
CA ALA A 90 15.41 7.81 7.10
C ALA A 90 16.67 8.19 7.91
N ASP A 91 17.60 7.26 8.09
CA ASP A 91 18.85 7.41 8.86
C ASP A 91 18.69 7.65 10.38
N ALA A 92 18.27 6.62 11.11
CA ALA A 92 18.33 6.60 12.58
C ALA A 92 19.76 6.40 13.16
N THR A 93 20.82 6.45 12.35
CA THR A 93 22.21 6.19 12.77
C THR A 93 22.79 7.27 13.70
N ASN A 94 22.12 8.41 13.86
CA ASN A 94 22.54 9.52 14.72
C ASN A 94 21.55 9.87 15.86
N ILE A 95 20.61 8.98 16.20
CA ILE A 95 19.72 9.19 17.36
C ILE A 95 20.39 8.52 18.57
N PRO A 96 20.79 9.26 19.63
CA PRO A 96 21.35 8.66 20.85
C PRO A 96 20.35 7.66 21.44
N GLU A 97 20.81 6.43 21.71
CA GLU A 97 19.96 5.35 22.27
C GLU A 97 19.24 5.76 23.56
N THR A 98 19.72 6.79 24.26
CA THR A 98 19.13 7.34 25.48
C THR A 98 17.79 8.06 25.28
N ASN A 99 17.41 8.41 24.05
CA ASN A 99 16.10 9.00 23.73
C ASN A 99 15.11 8.02 23.09
N LEU A 100 15.51 6.75 22.93
CA LEU A 100 14.62 5.67 22.49
C LEU A 100 14.05 4.98 23.73
N THR A 101 12.99 5.54 24.33
CA THR A 101 12.16 4.76 25.25
C THR A 101 11.49 3.66 24.44
N MET A 102 12.11 2.48 24.39
CA MET A 102 11.45 1.24 23.97
C MET A 102 10.38 0.91 25.00
N PHE A 103 9.13 1.28 24.72
CA PHE A 103 8.01 0.64 25.38
C PHE A 103 7.90 -0.79 24.84
N SER A 104 8.48 -1.76 25.55
CA SER A 104 8.11 -3.15 25.40
C SER A 104 6.66 -3.29 25.88
N VAL A 105 5.70 -3.19 24.97
CA VAL A 105 4.31 -3.41 25.35
C VAL A 105 3.97 -4.88 25.14
N SER A 106 3.92 -5.63 26.25
CA SER A 106 3.20 -6.89 26.34
C SER A 106 1.77 -6.68 25.84
N GLN A 107 1.35 -7.47 24.86
CA GLN A 107 -0.05 -7.50 24.42
C GLN A 107 -0.92 -7.98 25.60
N PRO A 108 -1.95 -7.24 26.05
CA PRO A 108 -2.99 -7.90 26.82
C PRO A 108 -3.82 -8.73 25.84
N ALA A 109 -3.91 -10.04 26.10
CA ALA A 109 -4.93 -10.87 25.48
C ALA A 109 -6.31 -10.32 25.88
N TYR A 110 -7.07 -9.79 24.92
CA TYR A 110 -8.43 -9.30 25.19
C TYR A 110 -9.34 -10.49 25.48
N LYS A 111 -9.86 -10.54 26.71
CA LYS A 111 -10.91 -11.45 27.13
C LYS A 111 -12.25 -10.92 26.61
N VAL A 112 -12.77 -11.50 25.53
CA VAL A 112 -14.12 -11.19 25.03
C VAL A 112 -15.12 -11.69 26.06
N LYS A 113 -15.81 -10.78 26.77
CA LYS A 113 -16.95 -11.14 27.62
C LYS A 113 -18.05 -11.72 26.72
N GLY A 114 -18.56 -12.88 27.13
CA GLY A 114 -19.25 -13.82 26.28
C GLY A 114 -20.44 -13.23 25.51
N GLN A 115 -20.49 -13.56 24.22
CA GLN A 115 -21.60 -14.23 23.54
C GLN A 115 -21.13 -14.57 22.11
N TYR A 116 -21.00 -15.87 21.80
CA TYR A 116 -20.64 -16.48 20.49
C TYR A 116 -19.18 -16.33 20.01
N MET A 117 -18.35 -17.24 20.51
CA MET A 117 -16.93 -17.52 20.22
C MET A 117 -16.61 -17.98 18.79
N TRP A 118 -17.39 -17.61 17.77
CA TRP A 118 -17.20 -18.06 16.37
C TRP A 118 -17.39 -16.97 15.31
N ARG A 119 -17.52 -15.69 15.67
CA ARG A 119 -17.67 -14.59 14.70
C ARG A 119 -16.30 -14.08 14.22
N PHE A 120 -15.75 -14.81 13.24
CA PHE A 120 -14.74 -14.44 12.22
C PHE A 120 -13.68 -13.39 12.58
N LEU A 121 -12.50 -13.85 13.02
CA LEU A 121 -11.28 -13.07 13.01
C LEU A 121 -10.84 -12.85 11.55
N ALA A 122 -11.22 -11.72 10.95
CA ALA A 122 -10.69 -11.31 9.66
C ALA A 122 -9.22 -10.89 9.83
N ASN A 123 -8.31 -11.56 9.15
CA ASN A 123 -6.87 -11.27 9.14
C ASN A 123 -6.42 -10.81 7.76
N LEU A 124 -5.49 -9.86 7.72
CA LEU A 124 -4.85 -9.50 6.46
C LEU A 124 -3.70 -10.45 6.15
N VAL A 125 -3.53 -10.70 4.86
CA VAL A 125 -2.43 -11.46 4.29
C VAL A 125 -1.84 -10.63 3.16
N ALA A 126 -0.52 -10.53 3.12
CA ALA A 126 0.23 -9.83 2.09
C ALA A 126 0.84 -10.83 1.11
N VAL A 127 0.60 -10.64 -0.19
CA VAL A 127 1.11 -11.49 -1.27
C VAL A 127 2.10 -10.67 -2.11
N PHE A 128 3.32 -11.19 -2.25
CA PHE A 128 4.47 -10.54 -2.89
C PHE A 128 4.84 -11.27 -4.18
N GLY A 129 5.31 -10.53 -5.17
CA GLY A 129 5.74 -11.11 -6.45
C GLY A 129 4.59 -11.73 -7.27
N GLU A 130 3.35 -11.44 -6.88
CA GLU A 130 2.15 -11.78 -7.63
C GLU A 130 2.05 -10.88 -8.85
N PHE A 131 1.72 -11.47 -9.98
CA PHE A 131 1.54 -10.80 -11.27
C PHE A 131 0.21 -11.20 -11.91
N ASP A 132 -0.09 -12.51 -11.92
CA ASP A 132 -1.31 -13.07 -12.49
C ASP A 132 -2.03 -13.91 -11.46
N ILE A 133 -3.10 -13.35 -10.90
CA ILE A 133 -3.87 -13.94 -9.80
C ILE A 133 -4.54 -15.27 -10.22
N SER A 134 -4.63 -15.59 -11.52
CA SER A 134 -5.08 -16.90 -11.99
C SER A 134 -4.05 -18.02 -11.75
N GLY A 135 -2.76 -17.67 -11.64
CA GLY A 135 -1.64 -18.59 -11.46
C GLY A 135 -1.11 -19.23 -12.75
N GLU A 136 -1.56 -18.81 -13.94
CA GLU A 136 -1.22 -19.47 -15.20
C GLU A 136 0.08 -18.96 -15.86
N LEU A 137 0.54 -17.74 -15.53
CA LEU A 137 1.56 -17.02 -16.32
C LEU A 137 2.85 -16.63 -15.57
N GLU A 138 3.18 -17.29 -14.46
CA GLU A 138 4.30 -16.86 -13.60
C GLU A 138 5.57 -17.72 -13.72
N SER A 139 6.70 -17.07 -14.03
CA SER A 139 8.02 -17.74 -14.07
C SER A 139 8.57 -18.08 -12.68
N LYS A 140 8.16 -17.33 -11.65
CA LYS A 140 8.46 -17.58 -10.24
C LYS A 140 7.18 -17.42 -9.42
N ARG A 141 7.04 -18.21 -8.36
CA ARG A 141 5.86 -18.21 -7.50
C ARG A 141 5.78 -16.95 -6.63
N SER A 142 4.56 -16.50 -6.38
CA SER A 142 4.28 -15.49 -5.36
C SER A 142 4.56 -16.01 -3.93
N ILE A 143 4.91 -15.11 -3.02
CA ILE A 143 5.15 -15.41 -1.60
C ILE A 143 4.04 -14.78 -0.77
N THR A 144 3.44 -15.58 0.12
CA THR A 144 2.36 -15.12 1.00
C THR A 144 2.85 -15.01 2.44
N LYS A 145 2.58 -13.88 3.10
CA LYS A 145 2.91 -13.65 4.52
C LYS A 145 1.70 -13.17 5.32
N ASN A 146 1.56 -13.69 6.54
CA ASN A 146 0.59 -13.19 7.50
C ASN A 146 0.96 -11.80 8.00
N VAL A 147 -0.05 -10.95 8.22
CA VAL A 147 0.12 -9.65 8.85
C VAL A 147 -0.05 -9.79 10.37
N LYS A 148 1.01 -9.47 11.11
CA LYS A 148 1.03 -9.49 12.58
C LYS A 148 0.13 -8.41 13.16
N ARG A 149 0.21 -7.19 12.61
CA ARG A 149 -0.68 -6.07 12.96
C ARG A 149 -0.73 -5.01 11.86
N VAL A 150 -1.83 -4.26 11.87
CA VAL A 150 -2.04 -3.05 11.06
C VAL A 150 -1.79 -1.85 11.96
N ILE A 151 -0.94 -0.93 11.51
CA ILE A 151 -0.60 0.29 12.24
C ILE A 151 -1.14 1.46 11.42
N VAL A 152 -2.26 2.01 11.86
CA VAL A 152 -2.95 3.11 11.19
C VAL A 152 -2.36 4.44 11.65
N HIS A 153 -2.24 5.40 10.73
CA HIS A 153 -1.81 6.74 11.07
C HIS A 153 -2.73 7.34 12.15
N ARG A 154 -2.15 7.87 13.24
CA ARG A 154 -2.91 8.33 14.42
C ARG A 154 -3.98 9.38 14.13
N HIS A 155 -3.75 10.20 13.10
CA HIS A 155 -4.63 11.29 12.67
C HIS A 155 -5.45 10.91 11.43
N TYR A 156 -5.61 9.61 11.16
CA TYR A 156 -6.49 9.15 10.09
C TYR A 156 -7.94 9.53 10.41
N ASP A 157 -8.60 10.18 9.45
CA ASP A 157 -10.01 10.52 9.52
C ASP A 157 -10.75 9.86 8.35
N ALA A 158 -11.67 8.94 8.65
CA ALA A 158 -12.42 8.19 7.65
C ALA A 158 -13.46 9.02 6.89
N ALA A 159 -13.92 10.15 7.43
CA ALA A 159 -14.86 11.03 6.75
C ALA A 159 -14.15 11.89 5.71
N THR A 160 -13.00 12.46 6.08
CA THR A 160 -12.22 13.34 5.20
C THR A 160 -11.14 12.61 4.40
N PHE A 161 -10.85 11.35 4.71
CA PHE A 161 -9.68 10.60 4.24
C PHE A 161 -8.35 11.29 4.56
N ALA A 162 -8.32 12.22 5.53
CA ALA A 162 -7.09 12.84 5.96
C ALA A 162 -6.15 11.77 6.54
N ASN A 163 -4.89 11.80 6.14
CA ASN A 163 -3.86 10.86 6.58
C ASN A 163 -4.24 9.38 6.40
N ASP A 164 -4.81 9.03 5.25
CA ASP A 164 -5.19 7.67 4.87
C ASP A 164 -3.98 6.78 4.56
N LEU A 165 -3.17 6.52 5.59
CA LEU A 165 -1.92 5.80 5.53
C LEU A 165 -1.85 4.77 6.66
N ALA A 166 -1.41 3.55 6.32
CA ALA A 166 -1.16 2.50 7.29
C ALA A 166 0.08 1.67 6.92
N LEU A 167 0.68 1.07 7.94
CA LEU A 167 1.74 0.07 7.80
C LEU A 167 1.22 -1.31 8.20
N LEU A 168 1.56 -2.31 7.40
CA LEU A 168 1.38 -3.72 7.74
C LEU A 168 2.72 -4.25 8.24
N GLU A 169 2.79 -4.65 9.51
CA GLU A 169 3.94 -5.39 10.06
C GLU A 169 3.72 -6.88 9.75
N LEU A 170 4.67 -7.50 9.04
CA LEU A 170 4.61 -8.92 8.70
C LEU A 170 4.98 -9.79 9.92
N GLU A 171 4.33 -10.95 10.04
CA GLU A 171 4.64 -11.96 11.08
C GLU A 171 6.08 -12.50 10.95
N SER A 172 6.53 -12.70 9.70
CA SER A 172 7.90 -13.09 9.38
C SER A 172 8.41 -12.26 8.19
N PRO A 173 9.73 -11.97 8.12
CA PRO A 173 10.29 -11.22 7.01
C PRO A 173 10.11 -11.98 5.68
N VAL A 174 9.90 -11.23 4.60
CA VAL A 174 9.94 -11.73 3.23
C VAL A 174 11.38 -11.73 2.72
N SER A 175 11.77 -12.78 2.00
CA SER A 175 13.05 -12.85 1.30
C SER A 175 12.93 -12.12 -0.03
N PHE A 176 13.90 -11.26 -0.34
CA PHE A 176 13.93 -10.58 -1.63
C PHE A 176 14.34 -11.54 -2.75
N ASP A 177 13.80 -11.28 -3.93
CA ASP A 177 14.07 -12.02 -5.16
C ASP A 177 13.90 -11.05 -6.36
N THR A 178 14.19 -11.48 -7.57
CA THR A 178 14.12 -10.65 -8.79
C THR A 178 12.74 -10.05 -9.05
N HIS A 179 11.67 -10.67 -8.53
CA HIS A 179 10.27 -10.21 -8.59
C HIS A 179 9.74 -9.70 -7.25
N ILE A 180 10.57 -9.63 -6.20
CA ILE A 180 10.22 -9.16 -4.85
C ILE A 180 11.33 -8.23 -4.34
N VAL A 181 11.13 -6.94 -4.52
CA VAL A 181 12.11 -5.89 -4.20
C VAL A 181 11.37 -4.71 -3.57
N PRO A 182 11.86 -4.11 -2.47
CA PRO A 182 11.21 -2.96 -1.87
C PRO A 182 11.32 -1.70 -2.74
N ILE A 183 10.37 -0.77 -2.63
CA ILE A 183 10.52 0.58 -3.19
C ILE A 183 11.34 1.46 -2.22
N CYS A 184 12.01 2.48 -2.76
CA CYS A 184 12.65 3.48 -1.93
C CYS A 184 11.62 4.44 -1.34
N MET A 185 11.83 4.87 -0.10
CA MET A 185 11.03 5.94 0.49
C MET A 185 11.42 7.28 -0.14
N PRO A 186 10.45 8.17 -0.41
CA PRO A 186 10.73 9.53 -0.86
C PRO A 186 11.43 10.34 0.25
N LYS A 187 12.06 11.45 -0.14
CA LYS A 187 12.56 12.41 0.85
C LYS A 187 11.42 13.22 1.44
N ASP A 188 11.61 13.70 2.66
CA ASP A 188 10.65 14.61 3.30
C ASP A 188 10.48 15.87 2.45
N ASN A 189 9.22 16.27 2.25
CA ASN A 189 8.82 17.46 1.49
C ASN A 189 9.32 17.49 0.03
N GLU A 190 9.59 16.33 -0.59
CA GLU A 190 9.91 16.29 -2.01
C GLU A 190 8.69 16.66 -2.86
N ASP A 191 8.85 17.62 -3.78
CA ASP A 191 7.83 17.98 -4.75
C ASP A 191 7.93 17.11 -6.01
N PHE A 192 6.83 16.44 -6.32
CA PHE A 192 6.68 15.57 -7.47
C PHE A 192 5.81 16.18 -8.58
N THR A 193 5.29 17.39 -8.39
CA THR A 193 4.43 18.09 -9.35
C THR A 193 5.07 18.16 -10.74
N GLY A 194 4.29 17.90 -11.80
CA GLY A 194 4.76 17.89 -13.17
C GLY A 194 5.52 16.62 -13.60
N ARG A 195 5.85 15.72 -12.65
CA ARG A 195 6.40 14.40 -12.99
C ARG A 195 5.28 13.44 -13.42
N MET A 196 5.64 12.43 -14.20
CA MET A 196 4.74 11.32 -14.52
C MET A 196 4.86 10.24 -13.45
N ALA A 197 3.75 9.94 -12.78
CA ALA A 197 3.62 8.78 -11.90
C ALA A 197 3.14 7.56 -12.69
N THR A 198 3.46 6.37 -12.20
CA THR A 198 2.81 5.13 -12.64
C THR A 198 1.99 4.56 -11.49
N VAL A 199 0.73 4.24 -11.78
CA VAL A 199 -0.16 3.55 -10.86
C VAL A 199 -0.34 2.11 -11.34
N THR A 200 -0.25 1.16 -10.42
CA THR A 200 -0.35 -0.27 -10.71
C THR A 200 -1.44 -0.92 -9.87
N GLY A 201 -2.12 -1.92 -10.43
CA GLY A 201 -3.08 -2.70 -9.66
C GLY A 201 -3.90 -3.68 -10.48
N TRP A 202 -4.67 -4.50 -9.77
CA TRP A 202 -5.65 -5.43 -10.33
C TRP A 202 -7.08 -4.86 -10.23
N GLY A 203 -7.23 -3.54 -10.15
CA GLY A 203 -8.54 -2.87 -10.05
C GLY A 203 -9.37 -3.03 -11.33
N ARG A 204 -10.66 -2.69 -11.25
CA ARG A 204 -11.54 -2.74 -12.42
C ARG A 204 -11.08 -1.74 -13.48
N LEU A 205 -10.93 -2.22 -14.71
CA LEU A 205 -10.53 -1.37 -15.84
C LEU A 205 -11.64 -0.41 -16.33
N LYS A 206 -12.90 -0.71 -15.97
CA LYS A 206 -14.08 0.10 -16.31
C LYS A 206 -15.20 -0.12 -15.31
N TYR A 207 -16.10 0.86 -15.19
CA TYR A 207 -17.29 0.73 -14.37
C TYR A 207 -18.12 -0.49 -14.78
N GLY A 208 -18.53 -1.31 -13.81
CA GLY A 208 -19.26 -2.57 -14.06
C GLY A 208 -18.47 -3.67 -14.78
N GLY A 209 -17.19 -3.46 -15.08
CA GLY A 209 -16.33 -4.45 -15.74
C GLY A 209 -15.79 -5.52 -14.78
N GLY A 210 -15.28 -6.61 -15.37
CA GLY A 210 -14.53 -7.63 -14.66
C GLY A 210 -13.20 -7.11 -14.10
N VAL A 211 -12.67 -7.84 -13.13
CA VAL A 211 -11.35 -7.59 -12.52
C VAL A 211 -10.31 -8.34 -13.38
N PRO A 212 -9.27 -7.68 -13.91
CA PRO A 212 -8.22 -8.35 -14.65
C PRO A 212 -7.42 -9.29 -13.73
N SER A 213 -7.05 -10.48 -14.22
CA SER A 213 -6.20 -11.40 -13.46
C SER A 213 -4.74 -10.94 -13.45
N VAL A 214 -4.29 -10.35 -14.56
CA VAL A 214 -2.95 -9.79 -14.76
C VAL A 214 -2.86 -8.36 -14.24
N LEU A 215 -1.74 -8.03 -13.58
CA LEU A 215 -1.44 -6.69 -13.09
C LEU A 215 -1.48 -5.65 -14.21
N GLN A 216 -2.15 -4.54 -13.97
CA GLN A 216 -2.28 -3.43 -14.92
C GLN A 216 -1.46 -2.24 -14.45
N GLU A 217 -1.04 -1.41 -15.40
CA GLU A 217 -0.34 -0.15 -15.13
C GLU A 217 -0.90 1.02 -15.94
N VAL A 218 -0.79 2.22 -15.39
CA VAL A 218 -1.16 3.47 -16.06
C VAL A 218 -0.22 4.61 -15.68
N GLN A 219 0.20 5.39 -16.67
CA GLN A 219 1.00 6.60 -16.45
C GLN A 219 0.10 7.84 -16.39
N VAL A 220 0.20 8.59 -15.30
CA VAL A 220 -0.58 9.80 -15.02
C VAL A 220 0.33 10.95 -14.57
N PRO A 221 0.08 12.20 -14.98
CA PRO A 221 0.84 13.34 -14.51
C PRO A 221 0.43 13.68 -13.07
N ILE A 222 1.41 14.05 -12.25
CA ILE A 222 1.17 14.62 -10.93
C ILE A 222 0.83 16.10 -11.11
N ILE A 223 -0.29 16.52 -10.52
CA ILE A 223 -0.84 17.86 -10.68
C ILE A 223 -0.89 18.59 -9.34
N GLU A 224 -0.93 19.91 -9.39
CA GLU A 224 -1.06 20.74 -8.20
C GLU A 224 -2.43 20.57 -7.54
N ASN A 225 -2.46 20.64 -6.20
CA ASN A 225 -3.68 20.47 -5.43
C ASN A 225 -4.78 21.52 -5.75
N PRO A 226 -4.48 22.81 -6.04
CA PRO A 226 -5.49 23.76 -6.49
C PRO A 226 -6.18 23.36 -7.81
N VAL A 227 -5.40 22.87 -8.78
CA VAL A 227 -5.93 22.38 -10.05
C VAL A 227 -6.82 21.16 -9.82
N CYS A 228 -6.37 20.23 -8.97
CA CYS A 228 -7.15 19.06 -8.56
C CYS A 228 -8.47 19.45 -7.87
N GLN A 229 -8.43 20.46 -6.99
CA GLN A 229 -9.60 20.97 -6.29
C GLN A 229 -10.63 21.55 -7.26
N GLU A 230 -10.20 22.29 -8.28
CA GLU A 230 -11.05 22.81 -9.34
C GLU A 230 -11.69 21.66 -10.13
N MET A 231 -10.92 20.64 -10.52
CA MET A 231 -11.45 19.46 -11.22
C MET A 231 -12.57 18.76 -10.43
N PHE A 232 -12.39 18.56 -9.12
CA PHE A 232 -13.41 17.95 -8.27
C PHE A 232 -14.67 18.83 -8.17
N GLN A 233 -14.51 20.15 -8.08
CA GLN A 233 -15.63 21.09 -8.03
C GLN A 233 -16.42 21.10 -9.35
N THR A 234 -15.73 21.16 -10.49
CA THR A 234 -16.35 21.10 -11.81
C THR A 234 -17.09 19.78 -12.05
N ALA A 235 -16.59 18.67 -11.48
CA ALA A 235 -17.24 17.37 -11.52
C ALA A 235 -18.40 17.21 -10.50
N GLY A 236 -18.70 18.23 -9.69
CA GLY A 236 -19.80 18.22 -8.72
C GLY A 236 -19.50 17.44 -7.43
N HIS A 237 -18.23 17.16 -7.14
CA HIS A 237 -17.83 16.47 -5.91
C HIS A 237 -17.51 17.47 -4.80
N ALA A 238 -18.18 17.33 -3.64
CA ALA A 238 -17.97 18.18 -2.46
C ALA A 238 -16.68 17.85 -1.66
N LYS A 239 -15.66 17.28 -2.30
CA LYS A 239 -14.41 16.87 -1.65
C LYS A 239 -13.44 18.04 -1.55
N THR A 240 -12.94 18.29 -0.34
CA THR A 240 -11.83 19.21 -0.11
C THR A 240 -10.49 18.48 -0.25
N ILE A 241 -9.60 19.00 -1.10
CA ILE A 241 -8.25 18.48 -1.33
C ILE A 241 -7.30 19.12 -0.31
N LEU A 242 -6.74 18.29 0.57
CA LEU A 242 -5.84 18.75 1.63
C LEU A 242 -4.40 18.90 1.11
N SER A 243 -3.59 19.72 1.78
CA SER A 243 -2.15 19.85 1.47
C SER A 243 -1.36 18.56 1.67
N SER A 244 -1.87 17.62 2.47
CA SER A 244 -1.29 16.29 2.66
C SER A 244 -1.65 15.30 1.55
N PHE A 245 -2.48 15.68 0.58
CA PHE A 245 -2.81 14.85 -0.58
C PHE A 245 -1.86 15.12 -1.74
N LEU A 246 -1.68 14.10 -2.58
CA LEU A 246 -1.00 14.16 -3.85
C LEU A 246 -2.01 13.79 -4.95
N CYS A 247 -2.28 14.70 -5.87
CA CYS A 247 -3.17 14.45 -6.98
C CYS A 247 -2.41 14.04 -8.25
N ALA A 248 -3.00 13.13 -9.02
CA ALA A 248 -2.50 12.76 -10.34
C ALA A 248 -3.66 12.39 -11.27
N GLY A 249 -3.53 12.71 -12.54
CA GLY A 249 -4.57 12.42 -13.54
C GLY A 249 -4.62 13.46 -14.65
N TYR A 250 -5.33 13.11 -15.73
CA TYR A 250 -5.57 14.03 -16.84
C TYR A 250 -6.92 14.72 -16.67
N ALA A 251 -6.96 16.03 -16.93
CA ALA A 251 -8.18 16.85 -16.80
C ALA A 251 -9.38 16.33 -17.62
N ASN A 252 -9.12 15.60 -18.70
CA ASN A 252 -10.13 15.04 -19.60
C ASN A 252 -10.53 13.59 -19.28
N GLY A 253 -10.07 13.02 -18.15
CA GLY A 253 -10.44 11.68 -17.73
C GLY A 253 -9.93 10.55 -18.63
N GLN A 254 -8.90 10.79 -19.45
CA GLN A 254 -8.41 9.81 -20.44
C GLN A 254 -7.87 8.51 -19.82
N LYS A 255 -7.13 8.62 -18.72
CA LYS A 255 -6.41 7.52 -18.07
C LYS A 255 -6.40 7.77 -16.56
N ASP A 256 -6.94 6.82 -15.80
CA ASP A 256 -7.12 6.94 -14.35
C ASP A 256 -6.96 5.56 -13.67
N SER A 257 -6.70 5.56 -12.37
CA SER A 257 -6.69 4.37 -11.52
C SER A 257 -8.10 4.06 -11.03
N CYS A 258 -8.87 3.27 -11.77
CA CYS A 258 -10.26 3.00 -11.39
C CYS A 258 -10.44 1.84 -10.39
N GLU A 259 -11.10 2.14 -9.26
CA GLU A 259 -12.41 1.56 -8.90
C GLU A 259 -13.25 2.68 -8.27
N VAL A 260 -14.19 3.24 -9.04
CA VAL A 260 -15.14 4.25 -8.55
C VAL A 260 -16.26 3.51 -7.81
N ARG A 261 -16.34 3.70 -6.49
CA ARG A 261 -17.49 3.31 -5.66
C ARG A 261 -18.11 4.54 -5.04
#